data_AF-A0AAD6RUY4-F1
#
_entry.id   AF-A0AAD6RUY4-F1
#
_cell.length_a   1.000
_cell.length_b   1.000
_cell.length_c   1.000
_cell.angle_alpha   90.00
_cell.angle_beta   90.00
_cell.angle_gamma   90.00
#
_symmetry.space_group_name_H-M   'P 1'
#
loop_
_entity.id
_entity.type
_entity.pdbx_description
1 polymer ?
#
loop_
_entity_poly.entity_id
_entity_poly.type
_entity_poly.pdbx_seq_one_letter_code
_entity_poly.pdbx_strand_id
1 'polypeptide(L)'
;MKQKSEKLYTAKQITSALIAFIFLLGLLCLYYGSSFVPALSRSDGEHDGTDPVLGGNIRDFDDLLEDQEHNPEVPKSIPICDIKHSELIPCLDRNLIYQMKLKPNLTLMEHYERHCPPPERRFNCLIPPPIGYKIPIRWPESRDEVWKANIPHTHLAQEKSDQNWMVVNGEKINFPGGGTHFHDGANKYIVSLARMLKFPNDKLHNGGNIRNVLDVGCGVASFGAYLLSHSIIAMSIAPNDVHENQIQFALERGIPSTLGVLGTKRLPYPSRSFELAHCSRCRIDWLQRDGILLLELDRLLRPGGYFAYSSPEAYALDPENRRIWNAMHDLLRRMCWRVAVKKDQTVIWQKPLGNGCYLKRDPGTQPPLCSTGDDPDATWNVHMKACIAPYSAKMHKQRGSGLVSWPKRLTAASPRLEDIGVSLNNSMKTL
;
A
#
# COMPACT_ATOMS: atom_id res chain seq x y z
N MET A 1 30.32 -40.35 50.78
CA MET A 1 30.67 -40.13 49.36
C MET A 1 30.20 -41.23 48.38
N LYS A 2 29.77 -42.44 48.80
CA LYS A 2 29.32 -43.50 47.86
C LYS A 2 27.95 -43.27 47.18
N GLN A 3 26.99 -42.66 47.87
CA GLN A 3 25.60 -42.54 47.38
C GLN A 3 25.39 -41.49 46.25
N LYS A 4 26.34 -40.57 46.06
CA LYS A 4 26.28 -39.54 45.00
C LYS A 4 26.82 -40.04 43.66
N SER A 5 27.67 -41.07 43.69
CA SER A 5 28.28 -41.68 42.50
C SER A 5 27.28 -42.58 41.74
N GLU A 6 26.48 -43.36 42.47
CA GLU A 6 25.46 -44.24 41.89
C GLU A 6 24.39 -43.47 41.12
N LYS A 7 23.85 -42.39 41.69
CA LYS A 7 22.81 -41.56 41.03
C LYS A 7 23.29 -40.91 39.72
N LEU A 8 24.58 -40.57 39.63
CA LEU A 8 25.15 -39.97 38.42
C LEU A 8 25.33 -41.01 37.30
N TYR A 9 25.61 -42.26 37.66
CA TYR A 9 25.76 -43.37 36.73
C TYR A 9 24.41 -43.79 36.13
N THR A 10 23.35 -43.83 36.94
CA THR A 10 21.99 -44.15 36.48
C THR A 10 21.42 -43.08 35.56
N ALA A 11 21.67 -41.80 35.85
CA ALA A 11 21.19 -40.69 35.01
C ALA A 11 21.82 -40.71 33.60
N LYS A 12 23.12 -40.99 33.50
CA LYS A 12 23.80 -41.11 32.19
C LYS A 12 23.28 -42.30 31.36
N GLN A 13 23.00 -43.44 32.00
CA GLN A 13 22.45 -44.60 31.31
C GLN A 13 21.03 -44.34 30.78
N ILE A 14 20.19 -43.62 31.54
CA ILE A 14 18.83 -43.24 31.11
C ILE A 14 18.89 -42.28 29.92
N THR A 15 19.79 -41.29 29.93
CA THR A 15 19.94 -40.35 28.81
C THR A 15 20.44 -41.05 27.54
N SER A 16 21.39 -41.97 27.66
CA SER A 16 21.86 -42.76 26.51
C SER A 16 20.78 -43.69 25.95
N ALA A 17 19.94 -44.30 26.80
CA ALA A 17 18.82 -45.13 26.36
C ALA A 17 17.75 -44.31 25.62
N LEU A 18 17.44 -43.10 26.11
CA LEU A 18 16.50 -42.18 25.46
C LEU A 18 17.00 -41.73 24.07
N ILE A 19 18.28 -41.40 23.95
CA ILE A 19 18.86 -41.01 22.66
C ILE A 19 18.83 -42.17 21.66
N ALA A 20 19.15 -43.39 22.11
CA ALA A 20 19.06 -44.59 21.26
C ALA A 20 17.63 -44.88 20.81
N PHE A 21 16.64 -44.69 21.69
CA PHE A 21 15.22 -44.87 21.37
C PHE A 21 14.71 -43.85 20.35
N ILE A 22 15.11 -42.59 20.47
CA ILE A 22 14.77 -41.52 19.50
C ILE A 22 15.38 -41.84 18.13
N PHE A 23 16.63 -42.33 18.10
CA PHE A 23 17.29 -42.70 16.85
C PHE A 23 16.60 -43.90 16.17
N LEU A 24 16.16 -44.87 16.96
CA LEU A 24 15.42 -46.05 16.47
C LEU A 24 14.04 -45.66 15.91
N LEU A 25 13.34 -44.72 16.56
CA LEU A 25 12.08 -44.15 16.08
C LEU A 25 12.25 -43.35 14.78
N GLY A 26 13.34 -42.58 14.66
CA GLY A 26 13.68 -41.87 13.42
C GLY A 26 13.92 -42.83 12.25
N LEU A 27 14.63 -43.93 12.50
CA LEU A 27 14.86 -44.98 11.48
C LEU A 27 13.57 -45.72 11.12
N LEU A 28 12.68 -45.99 12.08
CA LEU A 28 11.36 -46.58 11.83
C LEU A 28 10.46 -45.64 11.00
N CYS A 29 10.47 -44.33 11.29
CA CYS A 29 9.73 -43.35 10.49
C CYS A 29 10.28 -43.23 9.07
N LEU A 30 11.59 -43.32 8.87
CA LEU A 30 12.20 -43.33 7.53
C LEU A 30 11.92 -44.64 6.77
N TYR A 31 11.84 -45.77 7.48
CA TYR A 31 11.57 -47.08 6.87
C TYR A 31 10.09 -47.25 6.48
N TYR A 32 9.15 -46.76 7.29
CA TYR A 32 7.71 -46.86 7.03
C TYR A 32 7.11 -45.64 6.32
N GLY A 33 7.78 -44.48 6.33
CA GLY A 33 7.34 -43.26 5.64
C GLY A 33 7.35 -43.35 4.11
N SER A 34 7.97 -44.39 3.55
CA SER A 34 8.03 -44.65 2.10
C SER A 34 6.86 -45.46 1.54
N SER A 35 5.92 -45.92 2.39
CA SER A 35 4.90 -46.92 2.00
C SER A 35 3.45 -46.47 2.10
N PHE A 36 3.16 -45.19 2.36
CA PHE A 36 1.78 -44.67 2.38
C PHE A 36 1.65 -43.33 1.65
N VAL A 37 1.52 -43.39 0.32
CA VAL A 37 0.87 -42.35 -0.47
C VAL A 37 -0.32 -43.01 -1.17
N PRO A 38 -1.58 -42.64 -0.85
CA PRO A 38 -2.71 -43.08 -1.65
C PRO A 38 -2.64 -42.37 -3.00
N ALA A 39 -2.58 -43.15 -4.08
CA ALA A 39 -2.80 -42.66 -5.43
C ALA A 39 -4.24 -42.10 -5.53
N LEU A 40 -4.38 -40.81 -5.83
CA LEU A 40 -5.68 -40.20 -6.10
C LEU A 40 -5.93 -40.17 -7.60
N SER A 41 -7.10 -40.68 -7.98
CA SER A 41 -7.61 -40.85 -9.34
C SER A 41 -7.65 -39.55 -10.14
N ARG A 42 -7.15 -39.63 -11.36
CA ARG A 42 -7.27 -38.63 -12.43
C ARG A 42 -8.71 -38.66 -12.97
N SER A 43 -9.45 -37.57 -12.74
CA SER A 43 -10.75 -37.32 -13.39
C SER A 43 -10.53 -36.24 -14.44
N ASP A 44 -10.48 -36.65 -15.71
CA ASP A 44 -10.51 -35.72 -16.84
C ASP A 44 -11.93 -35.15 -16.95
N GLY A 45 -12.06 -33.84 -16.75
CA GLY A 45 -13.27 -33.08 -17.01
C GLY A 45 -12.91 -31.83 -17.80
N GLU A 46 -13.21 -31.83 -19.10
CA GLU A 46 -13.22 -30.63 -19.93
C GLU A 46 -14.26 -29.65 -19.38
N HIS A 47 -13.82 -28.47 -18.99
CA HIS A 47 -14.68 -27.32 -18.75
C HIS A 47 -14.28 -26.19 -19.69
N ASP A 48 -15.09 -26.05 -20.73
CA ASP A 48 -15.16 -24.90 -21.61
C ASP A 48 -15.68 -23.70 -20.80
N GLY A 49 -14.81 -22.72 -20.58
CA GLY A 49 -15.08 -21.54 -19.76
C GLY A 49 -15.14 -20.30 -20.62
N THR A 50 -16.33 -19.96 -21.13
CA THR A 50 -16.63 -18.66 -21.72
C THR A 50 -16.58 -17.54 -20.69
N ASP A 51 -15.81 -16.50 -20.99
CA ASP A 51 -15.64 -15.25 -20.23
C ASP A 51 -16.91 -14.36 -20.32
N PRO A 52 -17.56 -13.97 -19.20
CA PRO A 52 -18.81 -13.22 -19.24
C PRO A 52 -18.65 -11.68 -19.12
N VAL A 53 -17.51 -11.08 -19.49
CA VAL A 53 -17.29 -9.63 -19.29
C VAL A 53 -17.62 -8.74 -20.51
N LEU A 54 -17.91 -9.27 -21.70
CA LEU A 54 -18.23 -8.44 -22.89
C LEU A 54 -19.73 -8.41 -23.22
N GLY A 55 -20.50 -7.73 -22.36
CA GLY A 55 -21.87 -7.33 -22.65
C GLY A 55 -21.92 -5.92 -23.26
N GLY A 56 -21.49 -5.75 -24.52
CA GLY A 56 -21.57 -4.47 -25.23
C GLY A 56 -21.19 -4.59 -26.71
N ASN A 57 -22.17 -4.40 -27.59
CA ASN A 57 -22.12 -4.29 -29.06
C ASN A 57 -20.80 -4.65 -29.77
N ILE A 58 -20.74 -5.92 -30.21
CA ILE A 58 -19.77 -6.49 -31.16
C ILE A 58 -20.03 -5.89 -32.56
N ARG A 59 -19.52 -4.69 -32.82
CA ARG A 59 -19.35 -4.17 -34.19
C ARG A 59 -18.04 -3.42 -34.42
N ASP A 60 -17.28 -3.11 -33.36
CA ASP A 60 -16.03 -2.34 -33.44
C ASP A 60 -14.76 -3.19 -33.22
N PHE A 61 -14.90 -4.49 -32.91
CA PHE A 61 -13.77 -5.37 -32.62
C PHE A 61 -13.26 -6.13 -33.87
N ASP A 62 -14.09 -6.26 -34.91
CA ASP A 62 -13.68 -6.93 -36.16
C ASP A 62 -12.66 -6.08 -36.95
N ASP A 63 -12.75 -4.75 -36.91
CA ASP A 63 -11.79 -3.85 -37.58
C ASP A 63 -10.40 -3.84 -36.90
N LEU A 64 -10.28 -4.31 -35.64
CA LEU A 64 -9.00 -4.46 -34.94
C LEU A 64 -8.33 -5.83 -35.21
N LEU A 65 -9.07 -6.80 -35.74
CA LEU A 65 -8.57 -8.15 -36.02
C LEU A 65 -7.97 -8.27 -37.42
N GLU A 66 -8.32 -7.39 -38.38
CA GLU A 66 -7.73 -7.41 -39.72
C GLU A 66 -6.25 -6.97 -39.73
N ASP A 67 -5.80 -6.18 -38.75
CA ASP A 67 -4.37 -5.81 -38.61
C ASP A 67 -3.51 -6.90 -37.95
N GLN A 68 -4.11 -7.99 -37.46
CA GLN A 68 -3.40 -9.01 -36.67
C GLN A 68 -2.86 -10.18 -37.52
N GLU A 69 -3.22 -10.30 -38.79
CA GLU A 69 -2.71 -11.36 -39.67
C GLU A 69 -1.27 -11.11 -40.16
N HIS A 70 -0.70 -9.91 -39.98
CA HIS A 70 0.62 -9.54 -40.53
C HIS A 70 1.77 -9.41 -39.53
N ASN A 71 1.58 -9.75 -38.24
CA ASN A 71 2.67 -9.67 -37.27
C ASN A 71 3.05 -11.05 -36.67
N PRO A 72 4.03 -11.77 -37.25
CA PRO A 72 4.43 -13.12 -36.82
C PRO A 72 5.06 -13.18 -35.41
N GLU A 73 5.22 -12.04 -34.72
CA GLU A 73 5.83 -11.95 -33.40
C GLU A 73 4.83 -11.96 -32.22
N VAL A 74 3.52 -11.89 -32.45
CA VAL A 74 2.52 -11.89 -31.36
C VAL A 74 2.09 -13.31 -31.01
N PRO A 75 2.32 -13.80 -29.78
CA PRO A 75 1.89 -15.15 -29.38
C PRO A 75 0.36 -15.29 -29.42
N LYS A 76 -0.15 -16.34 -30.07
CA LYS A 76 -1.60 -16.65 -30.13
C LYS A 76 -2.22 -16.97 -28.76
N SER A 77 -1.40 -17.35 -27.78
CA SER A 77 -1.81 -17.64 -26.40
C SER A 77 -0.65 -17.42 -25.43
N ILE A 78 -0.95 -16.95 -24.22
CA ILE A 78 0.04 -16.83 -23.14
C ILE A 78 -0.05 -18.10 -22.27
N PRO A 79 1.04 -18.87 -22.08
CA PRO A 79 1.01 -20.08 -21.27
C PRO A 79 0.72 -19.75 -19.79
N ILE A 80 0.23 -20.72 -19.02
CA ILE A 80 0.00 -20.58 -17.57
C ILE A 80 1.26 -21.04 -16.81
N CYS A 81 1.68 -20.27 -15.81
CA CYS A 81 2.81 -20.64 -14.97
C CYS A 81 2.45 -21.82 -14.05
N ASP A 82 3.47 -22.56 -13.60
CA ASP A 82 3.30 -23.58 -12.55
C ASP A 82 2.66 -22.98 -11.29
N ILE A 83 1.70 -23.71 -10.70
CA ILE A 83 0.92 -23.30 -9.52
C ILE A 83 1.77 -22.87 -8.33
N LYS A 84 3.02 -23.36 -8.21
CA LYS A 84 3.94 -22.91 -7.17
C LYS A 84 4.27 -21.41 -7.21
N HIS A 85 3.97 -20.74 -8.33
CA HIS A 85 4.16 -19.30 -8.48
C HIS A 85 2.90 -18.49 -8.19
N SER A 86 1.82 -19.07 -7.68
CA SER A 86 0.57 -18.35 -7.38
C SER A 86 0.75 -17.17 -6.42
N GLU A 87 1.79 -17.20 -5.58
CA GLU A 87 2.14 -16.12 -4.65
C GLU A 87 3.30 -15.23 -5.15
N LEU A 88 3.78 -15.47 -6.37
CA LEU A 88 4.85 -14.68 -6.96
C LEU A 88 4.32 -13.27 -7.30
N ILE A 89 4.92 -12.26 -6.69
CA ILE A 89 4.68 -10.86 -7.02
C ILE A 89 5.85 -10.35 -7.85
N PRO A 90 5.67 -10.07 -9.16
CA PRO A 90 6.76 -9.63 -10.02
C PRO A 90 7.48 -8.39 -9.48
N CYS A 91 8.80 -8.50 -9.43
CA CYS A 91 9.71 -7.51 -8.86
C CYS A 91 9.62 -7.27 -7.34
N LEU A 92 8.76 -7.97 -6.60
CA LEU A 92 8.68 -7.88 -5.14
C LEU A 92 8.94 -9.24 -4.48
N ASP A 93 9.57 -10.15 -5.22
CA ASP A 93 10.00 -11.45 -4.74
C ASP A 93 11.25 -11.33 -3.86
N ARG A 94 11.10 -11.64 -2.57
CA ARG A 94 12.21 -11.66 -1.60
C ARG A 94 13.24 -12.74 -1.93
N ASN A 95 12.84 -13.85 -2.55
CA ASN A 95 13.77 -14.91 -2.93
C ASN A 95 14.75 -14.42 -3.99
N LEU A 96 14.32 -13.52 -4.88
CA LEU A 96 15.18 -12.91 -5.88
C LEU A 96 16.34 -12.14 -5.24
N ILE A 97 16.11 -11.44 -4.12
CA ILE A 97 17.16 -10.70 -3.38
C ILE A 97 18.30 -11.67 -2.99
N TYR A 98 17.96 -12.85 -2.45
CA TYR A 98 18.92 -13.87 -2.08
C TYR A 98 19.61 -14.50 -3.29
N GLN A 99 18.84 -14.86 -4.32
CA GLN A 99 19.36 -15.49 -5.54
C GLN A 99 20.33 -14.59 -6.30
N MET A 100 20.03 -13.29 -6.36
CA MET A 100 20.86 -12.27 -7.01
C MET A 100 21.94 -11.69 -6.08
N LYS A 101 22.01 -12.14 -4.82
CA LYS A 101 22.93 -11.63 -3.79
C LYS A 101 22.88 -10.10 -3.66
N LEU A 102 21.69 -9.52 -3.81
CA LEU A 102 21.49 -8.09 -3.61
C LEU A 102 21.77 -7.74 -2.15
N LYS A 103 22.29 -6.54 -1.92
CA LYS A 103 22.61 -6.02 -0.58
C LYS A 103 21.74 -4.79 -0.28
N PRO A 104 20.41 -4.94 -0.16
CA PRO A 104 19.53 -3.82 0.13
C PRO A 104 19.83 -3.27 1.52
N ASN A 105 19.73 -1.95 1.67
CA ASN A 105 19.78 -1.30 2.97
C ASN A 105 18.47 -1.56 3.73
N LEU A 106 18.51 -2.46 4.72
CA LEU A 106 17.34 -2.86 5.49
C LEU A 106 16.77 -1.71 6.32
N THR A 107 17.62 -0.82 6.82
CA THR A 107 17.21 0.37 7.60
C THR A 107 16.41 1.35 6.73
N LEU A 108 16.67 1.39 5.42
CA LEU A 108 15.95 2.23 4.48
C LEU A 108 14.78 1.51 3.79
N MET A 109 14.46 0.28 4.24
CA MET A 109 13.39 -0.54 3.67
C MET A 109 13.57 -0.89 2.19
N GLU A 110 14.79 -0.84 1.65
CA GLU A 110 15.06 -1.14 0.23
C GLU A 110 14.64 -2.56 -0.16
N HIS A 111 14.59 -3.49 0.78
CA HIS A 111 14.14 -4.87 0.56
C HIS A 111 12.64 -5.01 0.31
N TYR A 112 11.84 -3.96 0.54
CA TYR A 112 10.44 -3.87 0.12
C TYR A 112 10.24 -3.06 -1.17
N GLU A 113 11.33 -2.51 -1.73
CA GLU A 113 11.28 -1.85 -3.03
C GLU A 113 11.33 -2.88 -4.17
N ARG A 114 11.03 -2.40 -5.38
CA ARG A 114 11.00 -3.25 -6.58
C ARG A 114 12.42 -3.66 -6.99
N HIS A 115 12.68 -4.96 -6.99
CA HIS A 115 13.88 -5.60 -7.55
C HIS A 115 13.42 -6.55 -8.66
N CYS A 116 13.59 -6.15 -9.92
CA CYS A 116 13.10 -6.95 -11.05
C CYS A 116 14.16 -7.96 -11.53
N PRO A 117 13.75 -9.19 -11.89
CA PRO A 117 14.68 -10.15 -12.49
C PRO A 117 15.17 -9.68 -13.87
N PRO A 118 16.39 -10.10 -14.26
CA PRO A 118 16.89 -9.86 -15.61
C PRO A 118 16.00 -10.56 -16.64
N PRO A 119 15.99 -10.11 -17.92
CA PRO A 119 15.05 -10.61 -18.93
C PRO A 119 14.96 -12.13 -19.04
N GLU A 120 16.08 -12.84 -18.88
CA GLU A 120 16.18 -14.30 -19.02
C GLU A 120 15.52 -15.06 -17.86
N ARG A 121 15.26 -14.38 -16.72
CA ARG A 121 14.61 -14.94 -15.53
C ARG A 121 13.19 -14.41 -15.34
N ARG A 122 12.65 -13.68 -16.31
CA ARG A 122 11.27 -13.21 -16.30
C ARG A 122 10.34 -14.33 -16.75
N PHE A 123 9.22 -14.46 -16.04
CA PHE A 123 8.15 -15.35 -16.43
C PHE A 123 7.33 -14.71 -17.56
N ASN A 124 7.25 -15.38 -18.70
CA ASN A 124 6.39 -15.00 -19.82
C ASN A 124 5.14 -15.89 -19.85
N CYS A 125 4.48 -16.00 -18.69
CA CYS A 125 3.29 -16.81 -18.48
C CYS A 125 2.31 -16.10 -17.53
N LEU A 126 1.03 -16.49 -17.58
CA LEU A 126 -0.01 -16.02 -16.67
C LEU A 126 0.14 -16.74 -15.32
N ILE A 127 0.25 -15.96 -14.24
CA ILE A 127 0.29 -16.51 -12.88
C ILE A 127 -1.10 -17.04 -12.55
N PRO A 128 -1.26 -18.34 -12.23
CA PRO A 128 -2.56 -18.90 -11.90
C PRO A 128 -3.08 -18.38 -10.56
N PRO A 129 -4.39 -18.25 -10.37
CA PRO A 129 -4.97 -17.97 -9.07
C PRO A 129 -4.75 -19.13 -8.09
N PRO A 130 -4.82 -18.89 -6.77
CA PRO A 130 -4.78 -19.95 -5.77
C PRO A 130 -5.86 -21.02 -5.99
N ILE A 131 -5.58 -22.25 -5.55
CA ILE A 131 -6.55 -23.36 -5.62
C ILE A 131 -7.78 -22.99 -4.78
N GLY A 132 -8.97 -23.08 -5.39
CA GLY A 132 -10.23 -22.74 -4.74
C GLY A 132 -10.55 -21.25 -4.69
N TYR A 133 -9.80 -20.41 -5.41
CA TYR A 133 -10.13 -19.00 -5.60
C TYR A 133 -11.55 -18.85 -6.16
N LYS A 134 -12.31 -17.94 -5.57
CA LYS A 134 -13.69 -17.62 -5.92
C LYS A 134 -13.76 -16.26 -6.61
N ILE A 135 -14.79 -16.07 -7.43
CA ILE A 135 -15.09 -14.74 -7.99
C ILE A 135 -15.28 -13.74 -6.83
N PRO A 136 -14.56 -12.60 -6.80
CA PRO A 136 -14.69 -11.61 -5.74
C PRO A 136 -16.12 -11.15 -5.54
N ILE A 137 -16.50 -10.94 -4.28
CA ILE A 137 -17.78 -10.32 -3.92
C ILE A 137 -17.81 -8.94 -4.57
N ARG A 138 -18.97 -8.55 -5.13
CA ARG A 138 -19.11 -7.24 -5.79
C ARG A 138 -19.35 -6.14 -4.77
N TRP A 139 -19.00 -4.92 -5.14
CA TRP A 139 -19.34 -3.74 -4.38
C TRP A 139 -20.86 -3.51 -4.42
N PRO A 140 -21.52 -3.08 -3.31
CA PRO A 140 -20.96 -2.62 -2.04
C PRO A 140 -20.71 -3.69 -0.96
N GLU A 141 -21.17 -4.92 -1.13
CA GLU A 141 -21.03 -5.98 -0.14
C GLU A 141 -19.55 -6.30 0.14
N SER A 142 -18.72 -6.24 -0.89
CA SER A 142 -17.26 -6.42 -0.82
C SER A 142 -16.58 -5.45 0.16
N ARG A 143 -17.23 -4.32 0.50
CA ARG A 143 -16.71 -3.42 1.54
C ARG A 143 -16.51 -4.14 2.86
N ASP A 144 -17.46 -4.99 3.25
CA ASP A 144 -17.54 -5.56 4.60
C ASP A 144 -17.30 -7.06 4.64
N GLU A 145 -17.24 -7.74 3.48
CA GLU A 145 -16.96 -9.17 3.42
C GLU A 145 -16.19 -9.59 2.18
N VAL A 146 -15.31 -10.58 2.33
CA VAL A 146 -14.61 -11.26 1.22
C VAL A 146 -14.58 -12.76 1.43
N TRP A 147 -14.26 -13.52 0.38
CA TRP A 147 -14.05 -14.95 0.48
C TRP A 147 -12.75 -15.27 1.21
N LYS A 148 -12.83 -16.16 2.21
CA LYS A 148 -11.63 -16.68 2.89
C LYS A 148 -10.70 -17.41 1.93
N ALA A 149 -11.25 -18.14 0.96
CA ALA A 149 -10.47 -18.89 -0.03
C ALA A 149 -9.59 -18.01 -0.93
N ASN A 150 -9.91 -16.72 -1.05
CA ASN A 150 -9.13 -15.77 -1.85
C ASN A 150 -7.94 -15.18 -1.08
N ILE A 151 -7.84 -15.48 0.22
CA ILE A 151 -6.80 -14.97 1.11
C ILE A 151 -5.95 -16.16 1.59
N PRO A 152 -4.77 -16.41 1.00
CA PRO A 152 -3.98 -17.61 1.28
C PRO A 152 -3.44 -17.64 2.73
N HIS A 153 -3.18 -16.47 3.34
CA HIS A 153 -2.60 -16.36 4.69
C HIS A 153 -3.49 -15.54 5.62
N THR A 154 -4.24 -16.21 6.50
CA THR A 154 -5.18 -15.54 7.43
C THR A 154 -4.57 -15.23 8.80
N HIS A 155 -3.24 -15.33 8.98
CA HIS A 155 -2.59 -15.13 10.29
C HIS A 155 -2.89 -13.74 10.91
N LEU A 156 -3.00 -12.71 10.06
CA LEU A 156 -3.37 -11.35 10.49
C LEU A 156 -4.72 -11.30 11.22
N ALA A 157 -5.66 -12.19 10.87
CA ALA A 157 -6.96 -12.27 11.53
C ALA A 157 -6.84 -12.71 13.00
N GLN A 158 -5.86 -13.57 13.31
CA GLN A 158 -5.59 -14.01 14.68
C GLN A 158 -4.86 -12.90 15.46
N GLU A 159 -3.80 -12.32 14.89
CA GLU A 159 -2.97 -11.30 15.55
C GLU A 159 -3.69 -9.98 15.85
N LYS A 160 -4.73 -9.62 15.09
CA LYS A 160 -5.45 -8.33 15.19
C LYS A 160 -6.92 -8.49 15.57
N SER A 161 -7.28 -9.65 16.11
CA SER A 161 -8.64 -9.97 16.56
C SER A 161 -9.14 -9.01 17.65
N ASP A 162 -8.25 -8.52 18.51
CA ASP A 162 -8.51 -7.55 19.59
C ASP A 162 -8.90 -6.14 19.10
N GLN A 163 -8.56 -5.80 17.85
CA GLN A 163 -8.75 -4.47 17.29
C GLN A 163 -9.94 -4.36 16.34
N ASN A 164 -10.76 -5.41 16.23
CA ASN A 164 -11.88 -5.49 15.29
C ASN A 164 -11.46 -5.19 13.84
N TRP A 165 -10.28 -5.66 13.42
CA TRP A 165 -9.85 -5.47 12.02
C TRP A 165 -10.61 -6.38 11.07
N MET A 166 -10.78 -7.63 11.46
CA MET A 166 -11.52 -8.63 10.70
C MET A 166 -11.99 -9.80 11.58
N VAL A 167 -13.01 -10.51 11.13
CA VAL A 167 -13.56 -11.70 11.79
C VAL A 167 -13.71 -12.80 10.76
N VAL A 168 -13.14 -13.98 11.03
CA VAL A 168 -13.34 -15.16 10.18
C VAL A 168 -14.71 -15.77 10.51
N ASN A 169 -15.60 -15.85 9.52
CA ASN A 169 -16.97 -16.32 9.65
C ASN A 169 -17.26 -17.38 8.58
N GLY A 170 -16.99 -18.65 8.92
CA GLY A 170 -17.12 -19.76 7.98
C GLY A 170 -16.23 -19.58 6.75
N GLU A 171 -16.84 -19.49 5.57
CA GLU A 171 -16.17 -19.30 4.29
C GLU A 171 -15.84 -17.84 3.95
N LYS A 172 -16.27 -16.90 4.80
CA LYS A 172 -16.07 -15.46 4.59
C LYS A 172 -15.18 -14.85 5.68
N ILE A 173 -14.61 -13.71 5.37
CA ILE A 173 -13.94 -12.83 6.31
C ILE A 173 -14.72 -11.52 6.33
N ASN A 174 -15.19 -11.11 7.50
CA ASN A 174 -15.94 -9.88 7.71
C ASN A 174 -15.02 -8.75 8.21
N PHE A 175 -15.27 -7.51 7.80
CA PHE A 175 -14.53 -6.32 8.18
C PHE A 175 -15.46 -5.32 8.88
N PRO A 176 -15.49 -5.26 10.22
CA PRO A 176 -16.40 -4.36 10.93
C PRO A 176 -15.95 -2.89 10.90
N GLY A 177 -14.85 -2.59 10.19
CA GLY A 177 -14.34 -1.23 9.99
C GLY A 177 -13.44 -0.71 11.10
N GLY A 178 -13.03 -1.58 12.05
CA GLY A 178 -12.10 -1.23 13.12
C GLY A 178 -10.68 -0.96 12.63
N GLY A 179 -9.89 -0.33 13.51
CA GLY A 179 -8.50 0.03 13.30
C GLY A 179 -7.82 0.40 14.61
N THR A 180 -6.48 0.45 14.64
CA THR A 180 -5.70 0.74 15.86
C THR A 180 -6.03 2.09 16.52
N HIS A 181 -6.39 3.13 15.74
CA HIS A 181 -6.81 4.43 16.28
C HIS A 181 -8.28 4.75 16.01
N PHE A 182 -9.06 3.77 15.57
CA PHE A 182 -10.49 3.91 15.31
C PHE A 182 -11.22 2.61 15.65
N HIS A 183 -11.08 2.16 16.89
CA HIS A 183 -11.70 0.94 17.42
C HIS A 183 -13.23 0.94 17.25
N ASP A 184 -13.86 2.11 17.32
CA ASP A 184 -15.31 2.30 17.18
C ASP A 184 -15.80 2.38 15.72
N GLY A 185 -14.88 2.22 14.76
CA GLY A 185 -15.17 2.16 13.32
C GLY A 185 -14.67 3.36 12.51
N ALA A 186 -14.18 3.08 11.29
CA ALA A 186 -13.64 4.06 10.36
C ALA A 186 -14.62 5.20 10.01
N ASN A 187 -15.92 4.93 9.93
CA ASN A 187 -16.91 5.97 9.64
C ASN A 187 -16.95 7.07 10.71
N LYS A 188 -16.93 6.70 12.00
CA LYS A 188 -16.92 7.68 13.11
C LYS A 188 -15.63 8.49 13.11
N TYR A 189 -14.51 7.84 12.78
CA TYR A 189 -13.23 8.50 12.65
C TYR A 189 -13.20 9.51 11.49
N ILE A 190 -13.71 9.16 10.30
CA ILE A 190 -13.85 10.08 9.15
C ILE A 190 -14.68 11.32 9.53
N VAL A 191 -15.81 11.11 10.22
CA VAL A 191 -16.67 12.19 10.74
C VAL A 191 -15.92 13.05 11.76
N SER A 192 -15.10 12.43 12.63
CA SER A 192 -14.26 13.16 13.59
C SER A 192 -13.23 14.06 12.89
N LEU A 193 -12.55 13.56 11.85
CA LEU A 193 -11.61 14.36 11.06
C LEU A 193 -12.29 15.58 10.42
N ALA A 194 -13.50 15.39 9.86
CA ALA A 194 -14.29 16.47 9.28
C ALA A 194 -14.67 17.53 10.33
N ARG A 195 -15.09 17.12 11.53
CA ARG A 195 -15.38 18.02 12.67
C ARG A 195 -14.17 18.77 13.15
N MET A 196 -13.02 18.10 13.26
CA MET A 196 -11.75 18.72 13.65
C MET A 196 -11.37 19.85 12.68
N LEU A 197 -11.56 19.64 11.38
CA LEU A 197 -11.33 20.63 10.34
C LEU A 197 -12.47 21.64 10.18
N LYS A 198 -13.56 21.51 10.96
CA LYS A 198 -14.78 22.33 10.89
C LYS A 198 -15.39 22.36 9.49
N PHE A 199 -15.35 21.24 8.78
CA PHE A 199 -15.98 21.14 7.47
C PHE A 199 -17.50 21.05 7.58
N PRO A 200 -18.25 21.62 6.61
CA PRO A 200 -19.71 21.65 6.68
C PRO A 200 -20.34 20.26 6.77
N ASN A 201 -21.39 20.15 7.58
CA ASN A 201 -22.21 18.94 7.75
C ASN A 201 -21.42 17.69 8.17
N ASP A 202 -20.27 17.87 8.83
CA ASP A 202 -19.36 16.80 9.23
C ASP A 202 -18.90 15.89 8.07
N LYS A 203 -18.86 16.44 6.84
CA LYS A 203 -18.45 15.70 5.63
C LYS A 203 -17.00 16.00 5.26
N LEU A 204 -16.15 14.98 5.30
CA LEU A 204 -14.73 15.13 4.97
C LEU A 204 -14.50 15.60 3.52
N HIS A 205 -15.39 15.26 2.59
CA HIS A 205 -15.28 15.64 1.17
C HIS A 205 -15.30 17.16 0.94
N ASN A 206 -15.87 17.91 1.89
CA ASN A 206 -15.87 19.38 1.91
C ASN A 206 -16.22 20.02 0.54
N GLY A 207 -17.37 19.64 -0.02
CA GLY A 207 -17.84 20.18 -1.30
C GLY A 207 -16.97 19.83 -2.52
N GLY A 208 -16.14 18.78 -2.46
CA GLY A 208 -15.27 18.37 -3.56
C GLY A 208 -13.82 18.80 -3.40
N ASN A 209 -13.50 19.46 -2.28
CA ASN A 209 -12.16 19.93 -1.99
C ASN A 209 -11.23 18.81 -1.51
N ILE A 210 -11.77 17.71 -0.96
CA ILE A 210 -11.02 16.47 -0.72
C ILE A 210 -11.67 15.39 -1.56
N ARG A 211 -10.94 14.89 -2.56
CA ARG A 211 -11.46 13.86 -3.49
C ARG A 211 -10.55 12.64 -3.56
N ASN A 212 -9.24 12.87 -3.56
CA ASN A 212 -8.19 11.86 -3.65
C ASN A 212 -7.37 11.86 -2.37
N VAL A 213 -7.32 10.69 -1.72
CA VAL A 213 -6.62 10.48 -0.45
C VAL A 213 -5.50 9.48 -0.65
N LEU A 214 -4.31 9.77 -0.11
CA LEU A 214 -3.25 8.78 0.03
C LEU A 214 -3.34 8.15 1.42
N ASP A 215 -3.61 6.85 1.52
CA ASP A 215 -3.73 6.14 2.79
C ASP A 215 -2.49 5.25 3.02
N VAL A 216 -1.56 5.75 3.84
CA VAL A 216 -0.24 5.15 4.06
C VAL A 216 -0.28 4.21 5.25
N GLY A 217 0.16 2.96 5.05
CA GLY A 217 0.07 1.92 6.08
C GLY A 217 -1.37 1.54 6.34
N CYS A 218 -2.13 1.29 5.28
CA CYS A 218 -3.58 1.13 5.29
C CYS A 218 -4.10 -0.07 6.09
N GLY A 219 -3.23 -1.02 6.46
CA GLY A 219 -3.65 -2.28 7.08
C GLY A 219 -4.59 -3.03 6.14
N VAL A 220 -5.81 -3.32 6.60
CA VAL A 220 -6.86 -3.93 5.76
C VAL A 220 -7.64 -2.93 4.89
N ALA A 221 -7.23 -1.66 4.84
CA ALA A 221 -7.84 -0.56 4.10
C ALA A 221 -9.26 -0.14 4.57
N SER A 222 -9.59 -0.36 5.86
CA SER A 222 -10.88 0.08 6.44
C SER A 222 -11.13 1.58 6.28
N PHE A 223 -10.11 2.42 6.42
CA PHE A 223 -10.26 3.87 6.19
C PHE A 223 -10.66 4.15 4.73
N GLY A 224 -9.90 3.62 3.77
CA GLY A 224 -10.20 3.74 2.34
C GLY A 224 -11.58 3.21 1.94
N ALA A 225 -11.98 2.06 2.48
CA ALA A 225 -13.28 1.43 2.21
C ALA A 225 -14.47 2.35 2.54
N TYR A 226 -14.40 3.04 3.67
CA TYR A 226 -15.49 3.90 4.13
C TYR A 226 -15.47 5.29 3.47
N LEU A 227 -14.38 5.71 2.84
CA LEU A 227 -14.30 6.99 2.15
C LEU A 227 -15.15 7.06 0.87
N LEU A 228 -15.38 5.92 0.20
CA LEU A 228 -16.11 5.91 -1.09
C LEU A 228 -17.56 6.39 -0.93
N SER A 229 -18.23 6.03 0.17
CA SER A 229 -19.57 6.54 0.50
C SER A 229 -19.61 8.04 0.77
N HIS A 230 -18.45 8.67 1.01
CA HIS A 230 -18.30 10.12 1.14
C HIS A 230 -17.89 10.79 -0.17
N SER A 231 -17.94 10.10 -1.31
CA SER A 231 -17.44 10.59 -2.61
C SER A 231 -15.93 10.88 -2.61
N ILE A 232 -15.16 10.14 -1.81
CA ILE A 232 -13.70 10.24 -1.73
C ILE A 232 -13.10 8.91 -2.17
N ILE A 233 -12.06 8.94 -2.99
CA ILE A 233 -11.29 7.75 -3.36
C ILE A 233 -9.97 7.77 -2.59
N ALA A 234 -9.64 6.65 -1.98
CA ALA A 234 -8.34 6.44 -1.37
C ALA A 234 -7.48 5.58 -2.30
N MET A 235 -6.20 5.92 -2.39
CA MET A 235 -5.15 5.03 -2.86
C MET A 235 -4.40 4.54 -1.64
N SER A 236 -4.61 3.27 -1.29
CA SER A 236 -4.03 2.64 -0.12
C SER A 236 -2.67 2.01 -0.46
N ILE A 237 -1.66 2.26 0.38
CA ILE A 237 -0.32 1.72 0.18
C ILE A 237 0.18 1.01 1.44
N ALA A 238 0.80 -0.16 1.24
CA ALA A 238 1.44 -0.95 2.27
C ALA A 238 2.60 -1.79 1.68
N PRO A 239 3.64 -2.09 2.45
CA PRO A 239 4.70 -2.99 2.02
C PRO A 239 4.22 -4.44 1.91
N ASN A 240 4.94 -5.26 1.14
CA ASN A 240 4.82 -6.72 1.20
C ASN A 240 5.56 -7.25 2.44
N ASP A 241 5.10 -6.87 3.63
CA ASP A 241 5.74 -7.21 4.91
C ASP A 241 5.31 -8.58 5.46
N VAL A 242 5.70 -8.88 6.70
CA VAL A 242 5.39 -10.13 7.40
C VAL A 242 3.89 -10.40 7.56
N HIS A 243 3.03 -9.41 7.30
CA HIS A 243 1.58 -9.57 7.34
C HIS A 243 0.99 -9.95 5.97
N GLU A 244 1.81 -9.99 4.91
CA GLU A 244 1.66 -10.52 3.52
C GLU A 244 0.40 -10.11 2.74
N ASN A 245 -0.78 -10.18 3.33
CA ASN A 245 -2.08 -10.01 2.67
C ASN A 245 -2.75 -8.65 2.85
N GLN A 246 -2.07 -7.64 3.43
CA GLN A 246 -2.69 -6.31 3.67
C GLN A 246 -3.32 -5.72 2.39
N ILE A 247 -2.56 -5.68 1.29
CA ILE A 247 -3.06 -5.21 0.00
C ILE A 247 -4.04 -6.19 -0.62
N GLN A 248 -3.84 -7.51 -0.48
CA GLN A 248 -4.77 -8.51 -0.99
C GLN A 248 -6.18 -8.32 -0.38
N PHE A 249 -6.27 -8.10 0.93
CA PHE A 249 -7.55 -7.80 1.59
C PHE A 249 -8.22 -6.57 0.97
N ALA A 250 -7.46 -5.51 0.72
CA ALA A 250 -8.01 -4.29 0.15
C ALA A 250 -8.50 -4.50 -1.29
N LEU A 251 -7.76 -5.26 -2.10
CA LEU A 251 -8.13 -5.57 -3.48
C LEU A 251 -9.36 -6.47 -3.57
N GLU A 252 -9.46 -7.52 -2.74
CA GLU A 252 -10.65 -8.39 -2.67
C GLU A 252 -11.92 -7.64 -2.24
N ARG A 253 -11.75 -6.53 -1.51
CA ARG A 253 -12.84 -5.62 -1.12
C ARG A 253 -13.19 -4.60 -2.20
N GLY A 254 -12.43 -4.53 -3.30
CA GLY A 254 -12.61 -3.56 -4.38
C GLY A 254 -12.03 -2.17 -4.09
N ILE A 255 -11.06 -2.07 -3.18
CA ILE A 255 -10.46 -0.80 -2.74
C ILE A 255 -9.16 -0.55 -3.52
N PRO A 256 -9.00 0.62 -4.18
CA PRO A 256 -7.77 0.94 -4.90
C PRO A 256 -6.55 0.92 -3.99
N SER A 257 -5.64 -0.02 -4.27
CA SER A 257 -4.50 -0.30 -3.39
C SER A 257 -3.31 -0.76 -4.19
N THR A 258 -2.10 -0.50 -3.69
CA THR A 258 -0.86 -1.03 -4.28
C THR A 258 0.15 -1.39 -3.21
N LEU A 259 0.97 -2.38 -3.53
CA LEU A 259 2.19 -2.62 -2.77
C LEU A 259 3.16 -1.46 -2.99
N GLY A 260 3.72 -0.93 -1.91
CA GLY A 260 4.64 0.18 -1.95
C GLY A 260 5.17 0.55 -0.57
N VAL A 261 6.37 1.14 -0.55
CA VAL A 261 7.03 1.60 0.67
C VAL A 261 7.56 3.00 0.48
N LEU A 262 7.55 3.79 1.54
CA LEU A 262 8.31 5.04 1.63
C LEU A 262 9.77 4.70 1.96
N GLY A 263 10.48 4.19 0.96
CA GLY A 263 11.88 3.78 1.02
C GLY A 263 12.82 4.87 0.49
N THR A 264 13.58 4.56 -0.54
CA THR A 264 14.52 5.45 -1.23
C THR A 264 13.98 6.05 -2.52
N LYS A 265 12.99 5.41 -3.16
CA LYS A 265 12.39 5.85 -4.42
C LYS A 265 11.12 6.67 -4.19
N ARG A 266 10.87 7.66 -5.05
CA ARG A 266 9.59 8.39 -5.08
C ARG A 266 8.44 7.40 -5.27
N LEU A 267 7.31 7.67 -4.63
CA LEU A 267 6.08 6.95 -4.91
C LEU A 267 5.67 7.25 -6.37
N PRO A 268 5.07 6.27 -7.08
CA PRO A 268 4.81 6.34 -8.52
C PRO A 268 3.61 7.25 -8.88
N TYR A 269 3.46 8.35 -8.17
CA TYR A 269 2.39 9.33 -8.38
C TYR A 269 3.00 10.69 -8.73
N PRO A 270 2.48 11.39 -9.75
CA PRO A 270 2.89 12.76 -10.06
C PRO A 270 2.77 13.67 -8.82
N SER A 271 3.52 14.77 -8.82
CA SER A 271 3.39 15.74 -7.73
C SER A 271 1.98 16.34 -7.70
N ARG A 272 1.51 16.70 -6.51
CA ARG A 272 0.21 17.34 -6.29
C ARG A 272 -0.97 16.44 -6.73
N SER A 273 -0.88 15.14 -6.49
CA SER A 273 -1.92 14.16 -6.85
C SER A 273 -3.04 14.06 -5.80
N PHE A 274 -2.73 14.30 -4.53
CA PHE A 274 -3.65 14.05 -3.40
C PHE A 274 -4.03 15.34 -2.67
N GLU A 275 -5.24 15.41 -2.14
CA GLU A 275 -5.68 16.53 -1.29
C GLU A 275 -5.48 16.25 0.20
N LEU A 276 -5.44 14.97 0.58
CA LEU A 276 -5.18 14.55 1.95
C LEU A 276 -4.32 13.29 1.95
N ALA A 277 -3.35 13.24 2.86
CA ALA A 277 -2.63 12.04 3.21
C ALA A 277 -3.04 11.62 4.62
N HIS A 278 -3.19 10.32 4.82
CA HIS A 278 -3.57 9.72 6.07
C HIS A 278 -2.51 8.70 6.49
N CYS A 279 -2.13 8.75 7.76
CA CYS A 279 -1.38 7.70 8.42
C CYS A 279 -1.94 7.50 9.83
N SER A 280 -2.42 6.30 10.11
CA SER A 280 -2.80 5.86 11.46
C SER A 280 -1.90 4.71 11.87
N ARG A 281 -1.00 4.94 12.83
CA ARG A 281 0.03 3.98 13.27
C ARG A 281 0.79 3.29 12.12
N CYS A 282 1.13 4.04 11.06
CA CYS A 282 1.79 3.49 9.87
C CYS A 282 3.26 3.03 10.10
N ARG A 283 3.81 3.20 11.31
CA ARG A 283 5.18 2.79 11.71
C ARG A 283 6.29 3.35 10.81
N ILE A 284 6.05 4.52 10.22
CA ILE A 284 7.05 5.23 9.42
C ILE A 284 7.82 6.20 10.33
N ASP A 285 9.15 6.11 10.30
CA ASP A 285 10.01 7.15 10.86
C ASP A 285 10.03 8.35 9.91
N TRP A 286 9.15 9.32 10.18
CA TRP A 286 9.03 10.55 9.39
C TRP A 286 10.23 11.48 9.53
N LEU A 287 11.10 11.30 10.53
CA LEU A 287 12.29 12.12 10.76
C LEU A 287 13.55 11.54 10.13
N GLN A 288 13.52 10.30 9.62
CA GLN A 288 14.70 9.70 9.00
C GLN A 288 15.23 10.57 7.86
N ARG A 289 16.56 10.57 7.68
CA ARG A 289 17.25 11.25 6.58
C ARG A 289 16.76 12.70 6.39
N ASP A 290 16.80 13.47 7.47
CA ASP A 290 16.37 14.87 7.52
C ASP A 290 14.92 15.11 7.06
N GLY A 291 14.06 14.11 7.28
CA GLY A 291 12.65 14.18 6.92
C GLY A 291 12.35 13.97 5.45
N ILE A 292 13.21 13.26 4.72
CA ILE A 292 13.02 13.00 3.28
C ILE A 292 11.67 12.36 2.96
N LEU A 293 11.11 11.57 3.88
CA LEU A 293 9.79 10.97 3.71
C LEU A 293 8.65 11.99 3.83
N LEU A 294 8.77 12.98 4.71
CA LEU A 294 7.83 14.10 4.77
C LEU A 294 7.94 14.97 3.52
N LEU A 295 9.12 15.07 2.91
CA LEU A 295 9.32 15.79 1.65
C LEU A 295 8.68 15.07 0.46
N GLU A 296 8.69 13.74 0.44
CA GLU A 296 7.92 12.97 -0.53
C GLU A 296 6.41 13.18 -0.33
N LEU A 297 5.94 13.21 0.92
CA LEU A 297 4.55 13.54 1.22
C LEU A 297 4.18 14.96 0.77
N ASP A 298 5.09 15.93 0.98
CA ASP A 298 4.95 17.30 0.48
C ASP A 298 4.81 17.31 -1.03
N ARG A 299 5.70 16.64 -1.77
CA ARG A 299 5.64 16.55 -3.23
C ARG A 299 4.27 16.05 -3.72
N LEU A 300 3.72 15.04 -3.05
CA LEU A 300 2.47 14.37 -3.43
C LEU A 300 1.22 15.19 -3.12
N LEU A 301 1.25 16.03 -2.09
CA LEU A 301 0.09 16.82 -1.68
C LEU A 301 -0.07 18.10 -2.49
N ARG A 302 -1.32 18.39 -2.86
CA ARG A 302 -1.73 19.64 -3.49
C ARG A 302 -1.50 20.84 -2.56
N PRO A 303 -1.40 22.07 -3.10
CA PRO A 303 -1.39 23.28 -2.26
C PRO A 303 -2.60 23.32 -1.32
N GLY A 304 -2.35 23.58 -0.05
CA GLY A 304 -3.40 23.56 0.98
C GLY A 304 -3.83 22.17 1.44
N GLY A 305 -3.23 21.11 0.91
CA GLY A 305 -3.52 19.73 1.27
C GLY A 305 -3.20 19.41 2.72
N TYR A 306 -3.83 18.36 3.24
CA TYR A 306 -3.77 17.97 4.64
C TYR A 306 -2.94 16.71 4.87
N PHE A 307 -2.28 16.63 6.01
CA PHE A 307 -1.72 15.37 6.51
C PHE A 307 -2.35 15.05 7.87
N ALA A 308 -3.24 14.05 7.89
CA ALA A 308 -3.85 13.53 9.11
C ALA A 308 -2.97 12.41 9.67
N TYR A 309 -2.42 12.63 10.85
CA TYR A 309 -1.49 11.73 11.53
C TYR A 309 -2.02 11.35 12.90
N SER A 310 -2.33 10.06 13.08
CA SER A 310 -2.80 9.47 14.33
C SER A 310 -1.79 8.43 14.81
N SER A 311 -1.02 8.80 15.82
CA SER A 311 0.05 7.96 16.37
C SER A 311 0.48 8.49 17.74
N PRO A 312 1.07 7.67 18.64
CA PRO A 312 1.55 8.11 19.94
C PRO A 312 2.41 9.37 19.91
N GLU A 313 3.23 9.56 18.87
CA GLU A 313 4.07 10.74 18.70
C GLU A 313 3.23 12.02 18.54
N ALA A 314 1.93 11.93 18.23
CA ALA A 314 1.02 13.07 18.19
C ALA A 314 0.43 13.43 19.56
N TYR A 315 0.23 12.48 20.48
CA TYR A 315 -0.58 12.73 21.69
C TYR A 315 0.02 12.25 23.01
N ALA A 316 0.94 11.29 22.98
CA ALA A 316 1.56 10.74 24.17
C ALA A 316 2.49 11.77 24.84
N LEU A 317 2.53 11.73 26.17
CA LEU A 317 3.24 12.71 26.99
C LEU A 317 4.57 12.20 27.54
N ASP A 318 5.00 10.99 27.18
CA ASP A 318 6.31 10.50 27.59
C ASP A 318 7.45 11.29 26.91
N PRO A 319 8.66 11.29 27.49
CA PRO A 319 9.78 12.07 26.98
C PRO A 319 10.17 11.75 25.53
N GLU A 320 10.07 10.49 25.11
CA GLU A 320 10.47 10.05 23.77
C GLU A 320 9.50 10.58 22.71
N ASN A 321 8.20 10.35 22.90
CA ASN A 321 7.18 10.85 21.98
C ASN A 321 7.17 12.38 21.91
N ARG A 322 7.39 13.08 23.04
CA ARG A 322 7.53 14.56 23.02
C ARG A 322 8.74 15.03 22.24
N ARG A 323 9.87 14.31 22.31
CA ARG A 323 11.07 14.62 21.52
C ARG A 323 10.78 14.50 20.03
N ILE A 324 10.14 13.40 19.61
CA ILE A 324 9.78 13.15 18.21
C ILE A 324 8.77 14.19 17.72
N TRP A 325 7.72 14.48 18.50
CA TRP A 325 6.76 15.55 18.22
C TRP A 325 7.43 16.89 17.95
N ASN A 326 8.33 17.33 18.86
CA ASN A 326 8.99 18.61 18.74
C ASN A 326 9.89 18.69 17.49
N ALA A 327 10.62 17.61 17.19
CA ALA A 327 11.46 17.55 16.00
C ALA A 327 10.62 17.56 14.70
N MET A 328 9.52 16.80 14.68
CA MET A 328 8.60 16.76 13.52
C MET A 328 7.90 18.10 13.32
N HIS A 329 7.45 18.74 14.40
CA HIS A 329 6.85 20.07 14.36
C HIS A 329 7.85 21.13 13.86
N ASP A 330 9.09 21.12 14.35
CA ASP A 330 10.11 22.06 13.89
C ASP A 330 10.42 21.90 12.40
N LEU A 331 10.58 20.65 11.94
CA LEU A 331 10.81 20.35 10.53
C LEU A 331 9.64 20.81 9.65
N LEU A 332 8.40 20.45 10.00
CA LEU A 332 7.21 20.84 9.24
C LEU A 332 7.04 22.37 9.24
N ARG A 333 7.34 23.05 10.35
CA ARG A 333 7.36 24.51 10.43
C ARG A 333 8.40 25.10 9.47
N ARG A 334 9.62 24.56 9.41
CA ARG A 334 10.66 24.96 8.43
C ARG A 334 10.25 24.67 6.99
N MET A 335 9.42 23.65 6.77
CA MET A 335 8.76 23.36 5.49
C MET A 335 7.54 24.26 5.23
N CYS A 336 7.26 25.26 6.06
CA CYS A 336 6.12 26.17 5.96
C CYS A 336 4.74 25.53 6.19
N TRP A 337 4.68 24.32 6.74
CA TRP A 337 3.43 23.71 7.16
C TRP A 337 2.98 24.29 8.49
N ARG A 338 1.67 24.22 8.73
CA ARG A 338 1.06 24.62 10.00
C ARG A 338 0.22 23.49 10.58
N VAL A 339 0.07 23.47 11.90
CA VAL A 339 -0.96 22.66 12.55
C VAL A 339 -2.32 23.29 12.21
N ALA A 340 -3.14 22.60 11.43
CA ALA A 340 -4.51 23.03 11.18
C ALA A 340 -5.38 22.80 12.42
N VAL A 341 -5.21 21.63 13.04
CA VAL A 341 -5.89 21.23 14.26
C VAL A 341 -5.15 20.07 14.91
N LYS A 342 -5.16 20.02 16.24
CA LYS A 342 -4.69 18.89 17.03
C LYS A 342 -5.75 18.59 18.08
N LYS A 343 -6.25 17.36 18.11
CA LYS A 343 -7.29 16.95 19.05
C LYS A 343 -7.18 15.45 19.33
N ASP A 344 -7.33 15.09 20.60
CA ASP A 344 -7.28 13.71 21.09
C ASP A 344 -5.99 13.01 20.60
N GLN A 345 -6.13 11.92 19.83
CA GLN A 345 -5.00 11.13 19.32
C GLN A 345 -4.48 11.58 17.94
N THR A 346 -5.02 12.67 17.37
CA THR A 346 -4.78 13.05 15.97
C THR A 346 -4.30 14.48 15.84
N VAL A 347 -3.28 14.67 15.01
CA VAL A 347 -2.87 15.99 14.49
C VAL A 347 -3.17 16.04 12.99
N ILE A 348 -3.67 17.18 12.53
CA ILE A 348 -3.83 17.45 11.10
C ILE A 348 -2.96 18.66 10.75
N TRP A 349 -1.98 18.43 9.90
CA TRP A 349 -1.12 19.46 9.33
C TRP A 349 -1.69 19.96 8.01
N GLN A 350 -1.36 21.20 7.65
CA GLN A 350 -1.73 21.77 6.37
C GLN A 350 -0.54 22.38 5.65
N LYS A 351 -0.38 21.99 4.39
CA LYS A 351 0.63 22.49 3.46
C LYS A 351 0.32 23.94 3.03
N PRO A 352 1.31 24.81 2.77
CA PRO A 352 1.05 26.16 2.28
C PRO A 352 0.37 26.16 0.89
N LEU A 353 -0.45 27.18 0.65
CA LEU A 353 -1.18 27.37 -0.61
C LEU A 353 -0.28 27.91 -1.75
N GLY A 354 0.92 28.42 -1.45
CA GLY A 354 1.80 29.04 -2.45
C GLY A 354 3.22 29.23 -1.93
N ASN A 355 4.12 29.73 -2.79
CA ASN A 355 5.54 29.91 -2.48
C ASN A 355 5.85 31.06 -1.50
N GLY A 356 4.86 31.84 -1.07
CA GLY A 356 5.09 33.07 -0.30
C GLY A 356 5.83 32.84 1.02
N CYS A 357 5.65 31.69 1.67
CA CYS A 357 6.45 31.34 2.84
C CYS A 357 7.85 30.85 2.45
N TYR A 358 7.97 30.01 1.41
CA TYR A 358 9.25 29.51 0.92
C TYR A 358 10.25 30.62 0.58
N LEU A 359 9.77 31.68 -0.07
CA LEU A 359 10.58 32.83 -0.49
C LEU A 359 11.03 33.73 0.68
N LYS A 360 10.43 33.58 1.86
CA LYS A 360 10.74 34.37 3.07
C LYS A 360 11.64 33.62 4.05
N ARG A 361 12.04 32.39 3.72
CA ARG A 361 12.91 31.57 4.58
C ARG A 361 14.31 32.17 4.61
N ASP A 362 14.95 32.13 5.77
CA ASP A 362 16.31 32.60 5.92
C ASP A 362 17.27 31.79 5.04
N PRO A 363 18.31 32.41 4.46
CA PRO A 363 19.34 31.70 3.71
C PRO A 363 19.94 30.55 4.54
N GLY A 364 20.11 29.38 3.92
CA GLY A 364 20.64 28.19 4.60
C GLY A 364 19.62 27.36 5.39
N THR A 365 18.34 27.76 5.43
CA THR A 365 17.29 26.97 6.09
C THR A 365 17.16 25.59 5.45
N GLN A 366 17.31 24.53 6.26
CA GLN A 366 17.04 23.16 5.84
C GLN A 366 15.54 22.83 5.97
N PRO A 367 14.96 21.97 5.10
CA PRO A 367 15.52 21.48 3.84
C PRO A 367 15.50 22.57 2.75
N PRO A 368 16.47 22.62 1.82
CA PRO A 368 16.53 23.65 0.78
C PRO A 368 15.36 23.54 -0.21
N LEU A 369 15.22 24.53 -1.09
CA LEU A 369 14.36 24.38 -2.27
C LEU A 369 15.07 23.51 -3.31
N CYS A 370 14.30 22.71 -4.05
CA CYS A 370 14.85 21.90 -5.13
C CYS A 370 15.38 22.80 -6.26
N SER A 371 16.39 22.32 -6.98
CA SER A 371 16.94 23.01 -8.15
C SER A 371 15.92 23.03 -9.29
N THR A 372 16.07 23.98 -10.22
CA THR A 372 15.16 24.14 -11.37
C THR A 372 15.14 22.93 -12.32
N GLY A 373 16.18 22.11 -12.31
CA GLY A 373 16.25 20.86 -13.09
C GLY A 373 15.66 19.64 -12.41
N ASP A 374 15.18 19.75 -11.16
CA ASP A 374 14.45 18.66 -10.51
C ASP A 374 12.99 18.67 -10.91
N ASP A 375 12.61 17.80 -11.84
CA ASP A 375 11.21 17.60 -12.20
C ASP A 375 10.47 16.87 -11.06
N PRO A 376 9.51 17.51 -10.37
CA PRO A 376 8.75 16.87 -9.29
C PRO A 376 7.77 15.80 -9.79
N ASP A 377 7.55 15.70 -11.10
CA ASP A 377 6.64 14.75 -11.75
C ASP A 377 7.33 13.53 -12.34
N ALA A 378 8.67 13.54 -12.38
CA ALA A 378 9.46 12.34 -12.62
C ALA A 378 9.33 11.39 -11.42
N THR A 379 8.70 10.23 -11.62
CA THR A 379 8.31 9.32 -10.52
C THR A 379 8.92 7.93 -10.62
N TRP A 380 9.04 7.38 -11.83
CA TRP A 380 9.46 5.99 -12.01
C TRP A 380 10.95 5.80 -11.74
N ASN A 381 11.28 4.99 -10.73
CA ASN A 381 12.64 4.66 -10.32
C ASN A 381 13.52 5.87 -9.94
N VAL A 382 12.91 7.02 -9.65
CA VAL A 382 13.58 8.25 -9.24
C VAL A 382 13.83 8.21 -7.73
N HIS A 383 15.05 8.51 -7.29
CA HIS A 383 15.34 8.65 -5.86
C HIS A 383 14.66 9.89 -5.26
N MET A 384 14.15 9.75 -4.03
CA MET A 384 13.68 10.90 -3.27
C MET A 384 14.83 11.89 -3.05
N LYS A 385 14.49 13.18 -2.93
CA LYS A 385 15.45 14.25 -2.66
C LYS A 385 15.05 15.01 -1.41
N ALA A 386 16.03 15.39 -0.60
CA ALA A 386 15.82 16.16 0.63
C ALA A 386 15.67 17.67 0.32
N CYS A 387 14.71 18.04 -0.52
CA CYS A 387 14.40 19.42 -0.88
C CYS A 387 12.90 19.63 -1.09
N ILE A 388 12.44 20.88 -0.97
CA ILE A 388 11.05 21.26 -1.22
C ILE A 388 10.89 21.72 -2.67
N ALA A 389 9.99 21.09 -3.41
CA ALA A 389 9.67 21.50 -4.77
C ALA A 389 8.82 22.79 -4.76
N PRO A 390 9.33 23.91 -5.29
CA PRO A 390 8.54 25.15 -5.38
C PRO A 390 7.39 24.98 -6.37
N TYR A 391 6.28 25.69 -6.14
CA TYR A 391 5.17 25.72 -7.08
C TYR A 391 5.52 26.54 -8.32
N SER A 392 4.96 26.16 -9.48
CA SER A 392 5.01 26.98 -10.69
C SER A 392 4.39 28.37 -10.46
N ALA A 393 4.78 29.37 -11.26
CA ALA A 393 4.23 30.73 -11.13
C ALA A 393 2.70 30.76 -11.23
N LYS A 394 2.12 29.96 -12.14
CA LYS A 394 0.68 29.77 -12.30
C LYS A 394 0.05 29.22 -11.02
N MET A 395 0.59 28.14 -10.48
CA MET A 395 0.08 27.51 -9.26
C MET A 395 0.22 28.42 -8.04
N HIS A 396 1.34 29.14 -7.93
CA HIS A 396 1.56 30.12 -6.87
C HIS A 396 0.49 31.22 -6.88
N LYS A 397 0.11 31.72 -8.07
CA LYS A 397 -0.95 32.72 -8.24
C LYS A 397 -2.34 32.14 -7.91
N GLN A 398 -2.63 30.94 -8.39
CA GLN A 398 -3.94 30.30 -8.25
C GLN A 398 -4.20 29.75 -6.83
N ARG A 399 -3.16 29.41 -6.06
CA ARG A 399 -3.31 28.95 -4.67
C ARG A 399 -4.27 27.75 -4.51
N GLY A 400 -4.23 26.82 -5.47
CA GLY A 400 -5.12 25.65 -5.49
C GLY A 400 -6.51 25.88 -6.07
N SER A 401 -6.93 27.13 -6.33
CA SER A 401 -8.24 27.46 -6.94
C SER A 401 -8.36 27.11 -8.42
N GLY A 402 -7.28 26.67 -9.07
CA GLY A 402 -7.30 26.34 -10.50
C GLY A 402 -8.13 25.10 -10.84
N LEU A 403 -8.46 24.25 -9.86
CA LEU A 403 -9.23 23.03 -10.10
C LEU A 403 -10.73 23.30 -10.10
N VAL A 404 -11.41 22.79 -11.12
CA VAL A 404 -12.87 22.72 -11.16
C VAL A 404 -13.38 21.93 -9.94
N SER A 405 -14.51 22.33 -9.38
CA SER A 405 -15.15 21.61 -8.28
C SER A 405 -15.68 20.24 -8.73
N TRP A 406 -15.75 19.29 -7.79
CA TRP A 406 -16.45 18.03 -8.03
C TRP A 406 -17.97 18.27 -8.08
N PRO A 407 -18.75 17.58 -8.93
CA PRO A 407 -18.37 16.51 -9.85
C PRO A 407 -17.88 16.96 -11.23
N LYS A 408 -17.99 18.25 -11.57
CA LYS A 408 -17.59 18.78 -12.90
C LYS A 408 -16.13 18.50 -13.25
N ARG A 409 -15.25 18.33 -12.24
CA ARG A 409 -13.85 17.92 -12.43
C ARG A 409 -13.69 16.59 -13.18
N LEU A 410 -14.65 15.67 -13.09
CA LEU A 410 -14.54 14.34 -13.71
C LEU A 410 -14.31 14.40 -15.22
N THR A 411 -14.96 15.35 -15.89
CA THR A 411 -14.90 15.52 -17.35
C THR A 411 -14.09 16.75 -17.77
N ALA A 412 -13.56 17.51 -16.80
CA ALA A 412 -12.76 18.70 -17.07
C ALA A 412 -11.29 18.31 -17.25
N ALA A 413 -10.66 18.86 -18.28
CA ALA A 413 -9.23 18.73 -18.46
C ALA A 413 -8.47 19.34 -17.28
N SER A 414 -7.44 18.64 -16.80
CA SER A 414 -6.64 19.11 -15.68
C SER A 414 -5.83 20.36 -16.07
N PRO A 415 -5.88 21.46 -15.29
CA PRO A 415 -5.07 22.66 -15.53
C PRO A 415 -3.56 22.41 -15.54
N ARG A 416 -3.16 21.24 -15.02
CA ARG A 416 -1.79 20.73 -14.94
C ARG A 416 -1.28 20.20 -16.29
N LEU A 417 -2.15 19.88 -17.24
CA LEU A 417 -1.72 19.48 -18.60
C LEU A 417 -0.87 20.58 -19.25
N GLU A 418 -1.24 21.84 -19.06
CA GLU A 418 -0.46 22.98 -19.52
C GLU A 418 0.91 23.09 -18.82
N ASP A 419 1.02 22.73 -17.53
CA ASP A 419 2.29 22.74 -16.79
C ASP A 419 3.30 21.74 -17.39
N ILE A 420 2.82 20.70 -18.07
CA ILE A 420 3.64 19.67 -18.75
C ILE A 420 3.65 19.82 -20.29
N GLY A 421 3.23 20.98 -20.80
CA GLY A 421 3.30 21.30 -22.23
C GLY A 421 2.21 20.68 -23.10
N VAL A 422 1.15 20.12 -22.52
CA VAL A 422 0.02 19.55 -23.25
C VAL A 422 -1.07 20.62 -23.43
N SER A 423 -1.37 20.99 -24.69
CA SER A 423 -2.42 21.95 -25.01
C SER A 423 -3.79 21.28 -25.09
N LEU A 424 -4.83 21.99 -24.62
CA LEU A 424 -6.22 21.50 -24.59
C LEU A 424 -6.79 21.17 -25.98
N ASN A 425 -6.27 21.83 -27.04
CA ASN A 425 -6.68 21.58 -28.43
C ASN A 425 -6.29 20.17 -28.94
N ASN A 426 -5.32 19.52 -28.30
CA ASN A 426 -4.93 18.14 -28.62
C ASN A 426 -5.66 17.09 -27.76
N SER A 427 -6.37 17.48 -26.70
CA SER A 427 -6.90 16.54 -25.71
C SER A 427 -8.36 16.13 -25.93
N MET A 428 -9.14 16.90 -26.70
CA MET A 428 -10.55 16.58 -27.00
C MET A 428 -10.74 15.72 -28.25
N LYS A 429 -9.66 15.28 -28.92
CA LYS A 429 -9.74 14.42 -30.11
C LYS A 429 -9.52 12.93 -29.83
N THR A 430 -9.31 12.53 -28.57
CA THR A 430 -8.86 11.18 -28.24
C THR A 430 -9.50 10.58 -26.98
N LEU A 431 -10.70 11.04 -26.62
CA LEU A 431 -11.54 10.39 -25.61
C LEU A 431 -12.86 9.93 -26.21
#